data_AF-A0A7K6X9Q5-F1
#
_entry.id   AF-A0A7K6X9Q5-F1
#
_cell.length_a   1.000
_cell.length_b   1.000
_cell.length_c   1.000
_cell.angle_alpha   90.00
_cell.angle_beta   90.00
_cell.angle_gamma   90.00
#
_symmetry.space_group_name_H-M   'P 1'
#
loop_
_entity.id
_entity.type
_entity.pdbx_description
1 polymer ?
#
loop_
_entity_poly.entity_id
_entity_poly.type
_entity_poly.pdbx_seq_one_letter_code
_entity_poly.pdbx_strand_id
1 'polypeptide(L)'
;QDFKDLRASCLSQGLLFEDATFPAHISSIGPTLLPEEKLQQIQWKRPTELQRNPYLIMDGVSRFDIMQGEIGDCWMLAALGSLTLRKHILENVLPKDQGFQDDYAGIFHFRFWQYGEWVDVVIDDRLPFLNGRYLSVHPRTSNEFWPSLLEKAYAKLRGSYENLNGGYLSDALVDLTGGVQVQFSLKDPPPDLEEILKAADKSRCLMGCSTSGQSRRNIELRNGIVQGHAYTVTGAVKIPYKNGWKHIIRIWNPWGHGEWKGPWSDDSPQWDRVEPKYREALLRNKDDGEFWMSCENFQEQFSWLYICNNSP
;
A
#
# COMPACT_ATOMS: atom_id res chain seq x y z
N GLN A 1 19.73 2.63 -15.56
CA GLN A 1 18.89 2.52 -16.77
C GLN A 1 18.21 3.87 -16.95
N ASP A 2 18.22 4.46 -18.14
CA ASP A 2 17.51 5.72 -18.40
C ASP A 2 16.16 5.40 -19.06
N PHE A 3 15.06 5.85 -18.45
CA PHE A 3 13.70 5.55 -18.93
C PHE A 3 13.44 6.10 -20.33
N LYS A 4 13.85 7.34 -20.60
CA LYS A 4 13.53 8.04 -21.84
C LYS A 4 14.31 7.46 -23.01
N ASP A 5 15.59 7.19 -22.82
CA ASP A 5 16.45 6.60 -23.84
C ASP A 5 16.00 5.17 -24.19
N LEU A 6 15.68 4.35 -23.17
CA LEU A 6 15.20 2.99 -23.38
C LEU A 6 13.82 2.97 -24.07
N ARG A 7 12.89 3.83 -23.65
CA ARG A 7 11.58 3.95 -24.29
C ARG A 7 11.71 4.39 -25.75
N ALA A 8 12.50 5.42 -26.03
CA ALA A 8 12.72 5.92 -27.39
C ALA A 8 13.35 4.84 -28.29
N SER A 9 14.33 4.09 -27.76
CA SER A 9 14.96 2.97 -28.46
C SER A 9 13.96 1.87 -28.81
N CYS A 10 13.13 1.44 -27.85
CA CYS A 10 12.09 0.43 -28.07
C CYS A 10 11.04 0.90 -29.10
N LEU A 11 10.56 2.15 -28.99
CA LEU A 11 9.63 2.74 -29.97
C LEU A 11 10.23 2.77 -31.38
N SER A 12 11.51 3.17 -31.52
CA SER A 12 12.18 3.24 -32.84
C SER A 12 12.31 1.87 -33.53
N GLN A 13 12.37 0.80 -32.74
CA GLN A 13 12.52 -0.58 -33.23
C GLN A 13 11.18 -1.31 -33.36
N GLY A 14 10.08 -0.73 -32.87
CA GLY A 14 8.78 -1.39 -32.81
C GLY A 14 8.78 -2.60 -31.86
N LEU A 15 9.59 -2.55 -30.80
CA LEU A 15 9.72 -3.62 -29.80
C LEU A 15 9.16 -3.18 -28.44
N LEU A 16 8.72 -4.14 -27.64
CA LEU A 16 8.40 -3.92 -26.23
C LEU A 16 9.66 -4.14 -25.39
N PHE A 17 9.86 -3.30 -24.39
CA PHE A 17 10.98 -3.39 -23.48
C PHE A 17 10.96 -4.71 -22.70
N GLU A 18 12.13 -5.31 -22.59
CA GLU A 18 12.38 -6.48 -21.76
C GLU A 18 13.55 -6.17 -20.83
N ASP A 19 13.29 -6.17 -19.54
CA ASP A 19 14.27 -5.76 -18.55
C ASP A 19 15.25 -6.90 -18.24
N ALA A 20 16.44 -6.84 -18.83
CA ALA A 20 17.50 -7.81 -18.57
C ALA A 20 17.99 -7.81 -17.10
N THR A 21 17.75 -6.73 -16.35
CA THR A 21 18.18 -6.61 -14.95
C THR A 21 17.15 -7.14 -13.96
N PHE A 22 15.91 -7.35 -14.39
CA PHE A 22 14.84 -7.95 -13.61
C PHE A 22 13.95 -8.82 -14.53
N PRO A 23 14.51 -9.94 -15.02
CA PRO A 23 13.88 -10.72 -16.08
C PRO A 23 12.57 -11.38 -15.63
N ALA A 24 11.70 -11.68 -16.58
CA ALA A 24 10.50 -12.49 -16.38
C ALA A 24 10.86 -13.97 -16.11
N HIS A 25 11.49 -14.22 -14.95
CA HIS A 25 12.12 -15.48 -14.58
C HIS A 25 12.03 -15.72 -13.07
N ILE A 26 12.20 -16.97 -12.64
CA ILE A 26 12.14 -17.39 -11.22
C ILE A 26 13.11 -16.58 -10.35
N SER A 27 14.24 -16.13 -10.88
CA SER A 27 15.20 -15.28 -10.15
C SER A 27 14.60 -13.95 -9.66
N SER A 28 13.66 -13.37 -10.40
CA SER A 28 12.97 -12.14 -10.00
C SER A 28 11.82 -12.40 -9.01
N ILE A 29 11.31 -13.63 -8.97
CA ILE A 29 10.36 -14.06 -7.93
C ILE A 29 11.10 -14.35 -6.62
N GLY A 30 12.21 -15.07 -6.71
CA GLY A 30 12.98 -15.60 -5.59
C GLY A 30 12.69 -17.09 -5.36
N PRO A 31 13.74 -17.92 -5.22
CA PRO A 31 13.61 -19.38 -5.23
C PRO A 31 12.96 -19.98 -3.98
N THR A 32 12.81 -19.23 -2.88
CA THR A 32 12.23 -19.76 -1.63
C THR A 32 10.84 -19.22 -1.31
N LEU A 33 10.33 -18.26 -2.09
CA LEU A 33 9.00 -17.69 -1.89
C LEU A 33 7.88 -18.74 -2.00
N LEU A 34 8.04 -19.70 -2.92
CA LEU A 34 7.07 -20.76 -3.18
C LEU A 34 7.79 -22.11 -3.39
N PRO A 35 7.08 -23.23 -3.21
CA PRO A 35 7.55 -24.54 -3.65
C PRO A 35 7.96 -24.54 -5.13
N GLU A 36 8.99 -25.30 -5.48
CA GLU A 36 9.59 -25.31 -6.81
C GLU A 36 8.56 -25.62 -7.91
N GLU A 37 7.63 -26.54 -7.66
CA GLU A 37 6.59 -26.92 -8.63
C GLU A 37 5.67 -25.75 -8.96
N LYS A 38 5.42 -24.86 -7.99
CA LYS A 38 4.63 -23.64 -8.20
C LYS A 38 5.45 -22.57 -8.92
N LEU A 39 6.73 -22.43 -8.60
CA LEU A 39 7.62 -21.48 -9.28
C LEU A 39 7.70 -21.76 -10.79
N GLN A 40 7.79 -23.03 -11.17
CA GLN A 40 7.82 -23.46 -12.58
C GLN A 40 6.49 -23.20 -13.33
N GLN A 41 5.38 -22.99 -12.60
CA GLN A 41 4.07 -22.69 -13.17
C GLN A 41 3.80 -21.18 -13.32
N ILE A 42 4.71 -20.33 -12.86
CA ILE A 42 4.54 -18.87 -12.95
C ILE A 42 4.57 -18.44 -14.41
N GLN A 43 3.53 -17.69 -14.80
CA GLN A 43 3.42 -17.05 -16.10
C GLN A 43 3.63 -15.56 -15.95
N TRP A 44 4.43 -14.97 -16.83
CA TRP A 44 4.61 -13.53 -16.88
C TRP A 44 3.79 -12.95 -18.02
N LYS A 45 2.90 -12.01 -17.72
CA LYS A 45 1.98 -11.42 -18.70
C LYS A 45 1.99 -9.91 -18.60
N ARG A 46 1.93 -9.23 -19.74
CA ARG A 46 1.75 -7.78 -19.83
C ARG A 46 0.28 -7.43 -19.66
N PRO A 47 -0.05 -6.26 -19.10
CA PRO A 47 -1.40 -5.70 -19.05
C PRO A 47 -2.15 -5.76 -20.39
N THR A 48 -1.45 -5.51 -21.50
CA THR A 48 -1.99 -5.56 -22.87
C THR A 48 -2.39 -6.97 -23.34
N GLU A 49 -1.88 -8.03 -22.71
CA GLU A 49 -2.29 -9.42 -22.95
C GLU A 49 -3.50 -9.82 -22.09
N LEU A 50 -3.77 -9.07 -21.02
CA LEU A 50 -4.81 -9.35 -20.03
C LEU A 50 -6.10 -8.59 -20.31
N GLN A 51 -5.98 -7.33 -20.75
CA GLN A 51 -7.09 -6.41 -20.94
C GLN A 51 -6.97 -5.66 -22.27
N ARG A 52 -8.12 -5.35 -22.86
CA ARG A 52 -8.18 -4.58 -24.11
C ARG A 52 -7.78 -3.12 -23.94
N ASN A 53 -8.15 -2.52 -22.82
CA ASN A 53 -7.92 -1.12 -22.51
C ASN A 53 -7.22 -1.01 -21.14
N PRO A 54 -5.92 -1.36 -21.06
CA PRO A 54 -5.18 -1.18 -19.83
C PRO A 54 -4.90 0.32 -19.60
N TYR A 55 -4.96 0.73 -18.35
CA TYR A 55 -4.61 2.07 -17.88
C TYR A 55 -3.59 1.95 -16.76
N LEU A 56 -2.66 2.90 -16.71
CA LEU A 56 -1.78 2.99 -15.56
C LEU A 56 -2.61 3.41 -14.35
N ILE A 57 -3.36 4.50 -14.51
CA ILE A 57 -4.30 5.08 -13.54
C ILE A 57 -5.62 5.33 -14.28
N MET A 58 -6.76 4.90 -13.73
CA MET A 58 -8.07 5.14 -14.35
C MET A 58 -8.78 6.37 -13.78
N ASP A 59 -9.06 6.35 -12.47
CA ASP A 59 -9.89 7.37 -11.79
C ASP A 59 -9.11 8.09 -10.68
N GLY A 60 -7.84 8.36 -10.96
CA GLY A 60 -6.88 8.83 -9.96
C GLY A 60 -6.35 7.70 -9.10
N VAL A 61 -5.36 8.01 -8.27
CA VAL A 61 -4.71 7.02 -7.40
C VAL A 61 -5.39 7.02 -6.04
N SER A 62 -5.77 5.84 -5.57
CA SER A 62 -6.46 5.61 -4.32
C SER A 62 -5.89 4.38 -3.60
N ARG A 63 -5.84 4.42 -2.27
CA ARG A 63 -5.54 3.23 -1.46
C ARG A 63 -6.47 2.06 -1.79
N PHE A 64 -7.71 2.33 -2.21
CA PHE A 64 -8.67 1.29 -2.57
C PHE A 64 -8.35 0.57 -3.89
N ASP A 65 -7.36 1.04 -4.66
CA ASP A 65 -6.88 0.33 -5.85
C ASP A 65 -5.97 -0.84 -5.46
N ILE A 66 -5.43 -0.84 -4.24
CA ILE A 66 -4.48 -1.82 -3.72
C ILE A 66 -5.24 -2.99 -3.09
N MET A 67 -4.99 -4.20 -3.57
CA MET A 67 -5.38 -5.44 -2.91
C MET A 67 -4.17 -6.35 -2.81
N GLN A 68 -3.72 -6.62 -1.58
CA GLN A 68 -2.57 -7.48 -1.34
C GLN A 68 -2.79 -8.90 -1.89
N GLY A 69 -1.77 -9.44 -2.55
CA GLY A 69 -1.73 -10.83 -3.01
C GLY A 69 -1.19 -11.78 -1.95
N GLU A 70 -0.44 -12.80 -2.40
CA GLU A 70 0.06 -13.87 -1.54
C GLU A 70 1.42 -13.56 -0.88
N ILE A 71 2.03 -12.43 -1.23
CA ILE A 71 3.33 -12.00 -0.70
C ILE A 71 3.12 -11.30 0.65
N GLY A 72 4.00 -11.56 1.62
CA GLY A 72 3.98 -10.92 2.94
C GLY A 72 4.51 -9.49 2.96
N ASP A 73 4.14 -8.67 1.97
CA ASP A 73 4.63 -7.30 1.77
C ASP A 73 3.66 -6.22 2.29
N CYS A 74 2.71 -6.61 3.15
CA CYS A 74 1.74 -5.72 3.81
C CYS A 74 2.35 -4.41 4.34
N TRP A 75 3.59 -4.47 4.84
CA TRP A 75 4.35 -3.34 5.35
C TRP A 75 4.60 -2.27 4.26
N MET A 76 4.93 -2.68 3.04
CA MET A 76 5.12 -1.77 1.92
C MET A 76 3.77 -1.26 1.41
N LEU A 77 2.78 -2.14 1.25
CA LEU A 77 1.44 -1.77 0.76
C LEU A 77 0.70 -0.83 1.72
N ALA A 78 0.86 -0.98 3.03
CA ALA A 78 0.33 -0.05 4.03
C ALA A 78 1.02 1.33 3.96
N ALA A 79 2.34 1.37 3.71
CA ALA A 79 3.03 2.64 3.46
C ALA A 79 2.52 3.30 2.17
N LEU A 80 2.36 2.52 1.10
CA LEU A 80 1.84 2.97 -0.19
C LEU A 80 0.41 3.49 -0.08
N GLY A 81 -0.45 2.80 0.67
CA GLY A 81 -1.80 3.26 1.00
C GLY A 81 -1.81 4.63 1.64
N SER A 82 -0.88 4.88 2.58
CA SER A 82 -0.72 6.20 3.22
C SER A 82 -0.22 7.27 2.24
N LEU A 83 0.66 6.91 1.31
CA LEU A 83 1.19 7.79 0.26
C LEU A 83 0.09 8.29 -0.68
N THR A 84 -0.92 7.46 -0.98
CA THR A 84 -2.05 7.87 -1.83
C THR A 84 -2.80 9.10 -1.30
N LEU A 85 -2.70 9.37 0.02
CA LEU A 85 -3.29 10.55 0.65
C LEU A 85 -2.45 11.83 0.45
N ARG A 86 -1.30 11.74 -0.22
CA ARG A 86 -0.29 12.81 -0.42
C ARG A 86 0.11 12.94 -1.89
N LYS A 87 -0.78 13.55 -2.68
CA LYS A 87 -0.59 13.75 -4.13
C LYS A 87 0.80 14.28 -4.50
N HIS A 88 1.33 15.28 -3.80
CA HIS A 88 2.63 15.87 -4.17
C HIS A 88 3.82 14.89 -4.07
N ILE A 89 3.83 14.00 -3.06
CA ILE A 89 4.88 12.99 -2.89
C ILE A 89 4.63 11.84 -3.86
N LEU A 90 3.37 11.43 -3.98
CA LEU A 90 2.96 10.38 -4.90
C LEU A 90 3.40 10.68 -6.33
N GLU A 91 3.26 11.92 -6.80
CA GLU A 91 3.68 12.32 -8.14
C GLU A 91 5.19 12.25 -8.37
N ASN A 92 5.98 12.29 -7.29
CA ASN A 92 7.42 12.03 -7.37
C ASN A 92 7.72 10.53 -7.46
N VAL A 93 7.00 9.69 -6.74
CA VAL A 93 7.16 8.22 -6.75
C VAL A 93 6.60 7.59 -8.03
N LEU A 94 5.48 8.11 -8.53
CA LEU A 94 4.75 7.68 -9.72
C LEU A 94 4.68 8.85 -10.72
N PRO A 95 5.72 9.03 -11.56
CA PRO A 95 5.74 10.06 -12.60
C PRO A 95 4.57 9.92 -13.58
N LYS A 96 4.07 11.04 -14.09
CA LYS A 96 2.89 11.11 -14.98
C LYS A 96 3.20 11.00 -16.48
N ASP A 97 4.47 10.94 -16.86
CA ASP A 97 4.95 10.92 -18.24
C ASP A 97 4.99 9.50 -18.84
N GLN A 98 4.14 8.60 -18.35
CA GLN A 98 4.07 7.19 -18.72
C GLN A 98 2.61 6.69 -18.74
N GLY A 99 2.34 5.67 -19.55
CA GLY A 99 0.99 5.13 -19.72
C GLY A 99 0.97 3.99 -20.74
N PHE A 100 -0.24 3.55 -21.10
CA PHE A 100 -0.48 2.50 -22.09
C PHE A 100 -0.95 3.04 -23.44
N GLN A 101 -0.94 4.37 -23.61
CA GLN A 101 -1.45 5.05 -24.80
C GLN A 101 -0.32 5.29 -25.83
N ASP A 102 -0.23 6.50 -26.39
CA ASP A 102 0.45 6.78 -27.66
C ASP A 102 1.97 6.50 -27.69
N ASP A 103 2.65 6.47 -26.55
CA ASP A 103 4.09 6.20 -26.41
C ASP A 103 4.41 4.89 -25.66
N TYR A 104 3.45 3.96 -25.64
CA TYR A 104 3.63 2.66 -25.00
C TYR A 104 4.72 1.82 -25.68
N ALA A 105 5.71 1.41 -24.89
CA ALA A 105 6.77 0.49 -25.28
C ALA A 105 6.98 -0.63 -24.24
N GLY A 106 5.96 -0.96 -23.44
CA GLY A 106 6.06 -2.00 -22.41
C GLY A 106 7.06 -1.68 -21.30
N ILE A 107 7.29 -0.38 -21.03
CA ILE A 107 8.29 0.16 -20.10
C ILE A 107 7.64 1.20 -19.19
N PHE A 108 7.97 1.15 -17.90
CA PHE A 108 7.48 2.07 -16.87
C PHE A 108 8.63 2.42 -15.92
N HIS A 109 8.47 3.46 -15.12
CA HIS A 109 9.46 3.83 -14.12
C HIS A 109 8.84 4.42 -12.85
N PHE A 110 9.51 4.22 -11.73
CA PHE A 110 9.07 4.65 -10.41
C PHE A 110 10.27 5.15 -9.63
N ARG A 111 10.07 6.08 -8.70
CA ARG A 111 11.16 6.67 -7.94
C ARG A 111 11.04 6.32 -6.47
N PHE A 112 12.14 5.87 -5.89
CA PHE A 112 12.23 5.53 -4.48
C PHE A 112 13.41 6.27 -3.86
N TRP A 113 13.23 6.73 -2.64
CA TRP A 113 14.31 7.32 -1.86
C TRP A 113 15.20 6.21 -1.33
N GLN A 114 16.49 6.26 -1.62
CA GLN A 114 17.49 5.32 -1.09
C GLN A 114 18.66 6.12 -0.55
N TYR A 115 18.88 5.98 0.76
CA TYR A 115 20.08 6.49 1.46
C TYR A 115 20.47 7.95 1.15
N GLY A 116 19.49 8.84 0.97
CA GLY A 116 19.75 10.26 0.72
C GLY A 116 19.45 10.74 -0.70
N GLU A 117 19.11 9.83 -1.62
CA GLU A 117 18.91 10.17 -3.03
C GLU A 117 17.65 9.50 -3.60
N TRP A 118 17.00 10.19 -4.55
CA TRP A 118 15.90 9.59 -5.31
C TRP A 118 16.44 8.75 -6.46
N VAL A 119 16.22 7.44 -6.40
CA VAL A 119 16.62 6.47 -7.41
C VAL A 119 15.44 6.21 -8.35
N ASP A 120 15.68 6.36 -9.65
CA ASP A 120 14.71 6.03 -10.70
C ASP A 120 14.86 4.56 -11.12
N VAL A 121 13.78 3.79 -10.95
CA VAL A 121 13.73 2.36 -11.20
C VAL A 121 12.84 2.09 -12.40
N VAL A 122 13.48 1.76 -13.52
CA VAL A 122 12.84 1.36 -14.77
C VAL A 122 12.47 -0.11 -14.71
N ILE A 123 11.29 -0.49 -15.19
CA ILE A 123 10.85 -1.88 -15.34
C ILE A 123 10.17 -2.10 -16.68
N ASP A 124 10.12 -3.34 -17.16
CA ASP A 124 9.08 -3.73 -18.12
C ASP A 124 7.75 -4.01 -17.41
N ASP A 125 6.66 -4.13 -18.16
CA ASP A 125 5.31 -4.32 -17.61
C ASP A 125 4.86 -5.79 -17.47
N ARG A 126 5.75 -6.77 -17.61
CA ARG A 126 5.39 -8.18 -17.39
C ARG A 126 5.16 -8.43 -15.90
N LEU A 127 3.97 -8.89 -15.52
CA LEU A 127 3.59 -9.18 -14.12
C LEU A 127 3.46 -10.69 -13.89
N PRO A 128 3.80 -11.20 -12.69
CA PRO A 128 3.76 -12.63 -12.41
C PRO A 128 2.35 -13.11 -12.03
N PHE A 129 1.94 -14.21 -12.66
CA PHE A 129 0.68 -14.90 -12.42
C PHE A 129 0.91 -16.36 -12.06
N LEU A 130 0.14 -16.86 -11.10
CA LEU A 130 0.07 -18.28 -10.76
C LEU A 130 -1.39 -18.74 -10.90
N ASN A 131 -1.62 -19.79 -11.69
CA ASN A 131 -2.97 -20.32 -11.95
C ASN A 131 -3.97 -19.25 -12.44
N GLY A 132 -3.51 -18.32 -13.28
CA GLY A 132 -4.34 -17.24 -13.84
C GLY A 132 -4.70 -16.13 -12.87
N ARG A 133 -4.12 -16.12 -11.66
CA ARG A 133 -4.27 -15.04 -10.66
C ARG A 133 -2.96 -14.32 -10.46
N TYR A 134 -3.03 -13.04 -10.09
CA TYR A 134 -1.86 -12.28 -9.67
C TYR A 134 -1.17 -13.00 -8.52
N LEU A 135 0.16 -13.09 -8.58
CA LEU A 135 0.95 -13.62 -7.47
C LEU A 135 1.04 -12.60 -6.31
N SER A 136 1.16 -11.33 -6.67
CA SER A 136 1.46 -10.22 -5.78
C SER A 136 0.30 -9.21 -5.78
N VAL A 137 0.52 -7.95 -5.39
CA VAL A 137 -0.55 -6.94 -5.35
C VAL A 137 -1.33 -6.89 -6.68
N HIS A 138 -2.64 -6.81 -6.58
CA HIS A 138 -3.52 -6.71 -7.73
C HIS A 138 -4.48 -5.53 -7.59
N PRO A 139 -4.90 -4.96 -8.73
CA PRO A 139 -5.78 -3.81 -8.72
C PRO A 139 -7.20 -4.21 -8.31
N ARG A 140 -7.93 -3.27 -7.69
CA ARG A 140 -9.37 -3.45 -7.44
C ARG A 140 -10.19 -3.57 -8.72
N THR A 141 -9.83 -2.79 -9.73
CA THR A 141 -10.46 -2.83 -11.05
C THR A 141 -9.53 -3.49 -12.06
N SER A 142 -10.07 -4.33 -12.93
CA SER A 142 -9.26 -5.19 -13.81
C SER A 142 -8.34 -4.46 -14.80
N ASN A 143 -8.61 -3.18 -15.08
CA ASN A 143 -7.95 -2.40 -16.13
C ASN A 143 -6.94 -1.37 -15.59
N GLU A 144 -6.70 -1.31 -14.29
CA GLU A 144 -5.76 -0.38 -13.67
C GLU A 144 -4.51 -1.12 -13.20
N PHE A 145 -3.31 -0.60 -13.43
CA PHE A 145 -2.08 -1.40 -13.23
C PHE A 145 -0.99 -0.72 -12.40
N TRP A 146 -1.19 0.53 -11.95
CA TRP A 146 -0.19 1.22 -11.13
C TRP A 146 0.22 0.46 -9.86
N PRO A 147 -0.67 -0.24 -9.10
CA PRO A 147 -0.24 -0.90 -7.86
C PRO A 147 0.77 -2.02 -8.16
N SER A 148 0.42 -2.89 -9.12
CA SER A 148 1.23 -4.06 -9.48
C SER A 148 2.57 -3.65 -10.13
N LEU A 149 2.57 -2.60 -10.95
CA LEU A 149 3.80 -2.10 -11.56
C LEU A 149 4.71 -1.41 -10.53
N LEU A 150 4.15 -0.66 -9.57
CA LEU A 150 4.94 -0.02 -8.52
C LEU A 150 5.57 -1.05 -7.59
N GLU A 151 4.79 -2.05 -7.15
CA GLU A 151 5.31 -3.15 -6.33
C GLU A 151 6.40 -3.93 -7.09
N LYS A 152 6.23 -4.18 -8.40
CA LYS A 152 7.29 -4.79 -9.22
C LYS A 152 8.57 -3.95 -9.21
N ALA A 153 8.49 -2.63 -9.37
CA ALA A 153 9.65 -1.75 -9.34
C ALA A 153 10.32 -1.77 -7.95
N TYR A 154 9.52 -1.84 -6.88
CA TYR A 154 10.05 -1.99 -5.54
C TYR A 154 10.69 -3.37 -5.31
N ALA A 155 10.09 -4.45 -5.80
CA ALA A 155 10.67 -5.79 -5.80
C ALA A 155 12.02 -5.82 -6.52
N LYS A 156 12.11 -5.16 -7.68
CA LYS A 156 13.36 -4.97 -8.41
C LYS A 156 14.41 -4.23 -7.59
N LEU A 157 14.03 -3.12 -6.97
CA LEU A 157 14.92 -2.34 -6.10
C LEU A 157 15.47 -3.20 -4.95
N ARG A 158 14.63 -4.08 -4.40
CA ARG A 158 14.98 -5.02 -3.33
C ARG A 158 15.61 -6.33 -3.84
N GLY A 159 15.71 -6.52 -5.16
CA GLY A 159 16.34 -7.67 -5.83
C GLY A 159 15.41 -8.81 -6.23
N SER A 160 14.28 -9.01 -5.55
CA SER A 160 13.26 -10.01 -5.90
C SER A 160 11.94 -9.76 -5.16
N TYR A 161 10.85 -10.39 -5.59
CA TYR A 161 9.58 -10.41 -4.85
C TYR A 161 9.70 -11.11 -3.48
N GLU A 162 10.52 -12.15 -3.38
CA GLU A 162 10.83 -12.84 -2.12
C GLU A 162 11.38 -11.88 -1.07
N ASN A 163 12.22 -10.92 -1.47
CA ASN A 163 12.80 -9.94 -0.55
C ASN A 163 11.78 -8.91 -0.04
N LEU A 164 10.53 -8.96 -0.50
CA LEU A 164 9.41 -8.19 0.06
C LEU A 164 8.65 -8.96 1.15
N ASN A 165 8.87 -10.27 1.28
CA ASN A 165 8.14 -11.13 2.21
C ASN A 165 8.62 -10.94 3.65
N GLY A 166 7.97 -10.00 4.35
CA GLY A 166 8.36 -9.52 5.67
C GLY A 166 9.31 -8.33 5.58
N GLY A 167 9.00 -7.28 6.33
CA GLY A 167 9.79 -6.05 6.35
C GLY A 167 9.24 -5.04 7.36
N TYR A 168 9.83 -3.86 7.38
CA TYR A 168 9.48 -2.81 8.34
C TYR A 168 8.71 -1.70 7.67
N LEU A 169 7.49 -1.44 8.16
CA LEU A 169 6.63 -0.35 7.68
C LEU A 169 7.37 1.01 7.73
N SER A 170 8.21 1.23 8.73
CA SER A 170 9.06 2.41 8.85
C SER A 170 9.98 2.61 7.65
N ASP A 171 10.56 1.53 7.12
CA ASP A 171 11.51 1.60 6.01
C ASP A 171 10.78 1.95 4.72
N ALA A 172 9.63 1.32 4.46
CA ALA A 172 8.80 1.67 3.31
C ALA A 172 8.30 3.13 3.36
N LEU A 173 7.94 3.62 4.55
CA LEU A 173 7.55 5.03 4.71
C LEU A 173 8.69 5.97 4.30
N VAL A 174 9.94 5.67 4.68
CA VAL A 174 11.11 6.46 4.29
C VAL A 174 11.42 6.29 2.80
N ASP A 175 11.42 5.07 2.27
CA ASP A 175 11.69 4.78 0.86
C ASP A 175 10.70 5.48 -0.09
N LEU A 176 9.46 5.68 0.35
CA LEU A 176 8.42 6.35 -0.43
C LEU A 176 8.41 7.88 -0.30
N THR A 177 9.17 8.45 0.65
CA THR A 177 9.06 9.88 0.98
C THR A 177 10.37 10.65 1.08
N GLY A 178 11.46 9.98 1.47
CA GLY A 178 12.67 10.61 1.97
C GLY A 178 12.51 11.36 3.29
N GLY A 179 11.38 11.15 3.99
CA GLY A 179 11.03 11.86 5.21
C GLY A 179 11.69 11.30 6.47
N VAL A 180 11.45 12.00 7.58
CA VAL A 180 11.84 11.55 8.93
C VAL A 180 10.68 10.77 9.53
N GLN A 181 10.97 9.58 10.05
CA GLN A 181 9.97 8.73 10.68
C GLN A 181 10.19 8.65 12.20
N VAL A 182 9.09 8.67 12.94
CA VAL A 182 9.05 8.44 14.39
C VAL A 182 8.06 7.32 14.68
N GLN A 183 8.34 6.53 15.71
CA GLN A 183 7.48 5.43 16.13
C GLN A 183 7.13 5.50 17.60
N PHE A 184 5.90 5.13 17.94
CA PHE A 184 5.38 5.09 19.29
C PHE A 184 4.90 3.68 19.62
N SER A 185 5.33 3.16 20.78
CA SER A 185 4.75 1.95 21.34
C SER A 185 3.32 2.25 21.78
N LEU A 186 2.37 1.44 21.34
CA LEU A 186 0.97 1.56 21.79
C LEU A 186 0.69 0.80 23.09
N LYS A 187 1.67 0.01 23.57
CA LYS A 187 1.64 -0.62 24.90
C LYS A 187 2.04 0.35 26.02
N ASP A 188 2.82 1.36 25.67
CA ASP A 188 3.25 2.44 26.57
C ASP A 188 3.25 3.76 25.78
N PRO A 189 2.05 4.26 25.43
CA PRO A 189 1.93 5.42 24.55
C PRO A 189 2.17 6.73 25.32
N PRO A 190 2.60 7.79 24.62
CA PRO A 190 2.71 9.10 25.24
C PRO A 190 1.32 9.59 25.72
N PRO A 191 1.23 10.37 26.82
CA PRO A 191 -0.04 10.83 27.38
C PRO A 191 -0.90 11.65 26.41
N ASP A 192 -0.28 12.24 25.40
CA ASP A 192 -0.89 13.10 24.38
C ASP A 192 -1.03 12.41 23.01
N LEU A 193 -1.01 11.07 22.94
CA LEU A 193 -1.14 10.29 21.71
C LEU A 193 -2.30 10.75 20.79
N GLU A 194 -3.46 11.06 21.37
CA GLU A 194 -4.63 11.54 20.61
C GLU A 194 -4.35 12.86 19.90
N GLU A 195 -3.65 13.79 20.55
CA GLU A 195 -3.27 15.07 19.95
C GLU A 195 -2.14 14.90 18.93
N ILE A 196 -1.19 13.98 19.17
CA ILE A 196 -0.15 13.61 18.19
C ILE A 196 -0.79 13.08 16.90
N LEU A 197 -1.72 12.13 16.99
CA LEU A 197 -2.41 11.57 15.83
C LEU A 197 -3.20 12.63 15.05
N LYS A 198 -3.93 13.50 15.75
CA LYS A 198 -4.65 14.62 15.13
C LYS A 198 -3.71 15.62 14.47
N ALA A 199 -2.59 15.93 15.11
CA ALA A 199 -1.57 16.83 14.58
C ALA A 199 -0.90 16.22 13.34
N ALA A 200 -0.66 14.91 13.32
CA ALA A 200 -0.11 14.21 12.17
C ALA A 200 -1.10 14.16 10.98
N ASP A 201 -2.38 13.89 11.24
CA ASP A 201 -3.43 13.89 10.21
C ASP A 201 -3.60 15.29 9.57
N LYS A 202 -3.75 16.32 10.42
CA LYS A 202 -3.75 17.73 9.97
C LYS A 202 -2.46 18.11 9.25
N SER A 203 -1.36 17.60 9.80
CA SER A 203 0.03 17.66 9.35
C SER A 203 0.23 17.44 7.88
N ARG A 204 -0.53 16.50 7.30
CA ARG A 204 -0.06 15.94 6.05
C ARG A 204 0.80 14.68 6.22
N CYS A 205 0.95 14.13 7.42
CA CYS A 205 1.92 13.04 7.65
C CYS A 205 1.42 11.74 7.04
N LEU A 206 2.35 10.87 6.63
CA LEU A 206 2.04 9.47 6.32
C LEU A 206 2.04 8.72 7.65
N MET A 207 1.04 7.87 7.85
CA MET A 207 0.88 7.14 9.09
C MET A 207 0.54 5.68 8.81
N GLY A 208 1.16 4.80 9.58
CA GLY A 208 0.84 3.39 9.58
C GLY A 208 0.87 2.84 10.99
N CYS A 209 0.34 1.64 11.17
CA CYS A 209 0.36 0.93 12.44
C CYS A 209 0.56 -0.56 12.19
N SER A 210 0.97 -1.29 13.22
CA SER A 210 1.16 -2.73 13.12
C SER A 210 0.64 -3.46 14.34
N THR A 211 0.23 -4.70 14.12
CA THR A 211 -0.12 -5.64 15.19
C THR A 211 1.06 -6.57 15.46
N SER A 212 1.20 -7.00 16.72
CA SER A 212 2.14 -8.06 17.06
C SER A 212 1.67 -9.40 16.48
N GLY A 213 2.61 -10.24 16.03
CA GLY A 213 2.34 -11.62 15.60
C GLY A 213 3.45 -12.55 16.08
N GLN A 214 3.09 -13.77 16.47
CA GLN A 214 4.06 -14.82 16.85
C GLN A 214 4.21 -15.90 15.75
N SER A 215 3.27 -15.93 14.80
CA SER A 215 3.26 -16.85 13.68
C SER A 215 4.05 -16.27 12.51
N ARG A 216 4.60 -17.15 11.67
CA ARG A 216 5.17 -16.77 10.36
C ARG A 216 4.10 -16.30 9.36
N ARG A 217 2.84 -16.60 9.61
CA ARG A 217 1.70 -16.19 8.77
C ARG A 217 0.80 -15.25 9.53
N ASN A 218 0.17 -14.34 8.78
CA ASN A 218 -0.89 -13.49 9.29
C ASN A 218 -2.11 -14.33 9.72
N ILE A 219 -2.73 -13.93 10.83
CA ILE A 219 -3.89 -14.61 11.41
C ILE A 219 -5.00 -13.57 11.61
N GLU A 220 -6.11 -13.73 10.90
CA GLU A 220 -7.31 -12.94 11.14
C GLU A 220 -7.99 -13.40 12.44
N LEU A 221 -8.18 -12.47 13.38
CA LEU A 221 -8.86 -12.70 14.64
C LEU A 221 -10.38 -12.61 14.46
N ARG A 222 -11.13 -13.13 15.44
CA ARG A 222 -12.61 -13.07 15.42
C ARG A 222 -13.17 -11.65 15.38
N ASN A 223 -12.42 -10.68 15.90
CA ASN A 223 -12.78 -9.25 15.86
C ASN A 223 -12.40 -8.57 14.53
N GLY A 224 -11.87 -9.32 13.56
CA GLY A 224 -11.48 -8.84 12.23
C GLY A 224 -10.07 -8.26 12.12
N ILE A 225 -9.37 -8.02 13.23
CA ILE A 225 -7.98 -7.57 13.19
C ILE A 225 -7.05 -8.73 12.83
N VAL A 226 -6.06 -8.46 11.99
CA VAL A 226 -5.06 -9.43 11.54
C VAL A 226 -3.79 -9.25 12.37
N GLN A 227 -3.26 -10.36 12.91
CA GLN A 227 -2.01 -10.39 13.68
C GLN A 227 -0.77 -10.44 12.79
N GLY A 228 0.32 -9.83 13.26
CA GLY A 228 1.60 -9.74 12.55
C GLY A 228 1.52 -8.94 11.25
N HIS A 229 0.59 -7.98 11.19
CA HIS A 229 0.17 -7.32 9.94
C HIS A 229 0.31 -5.80 10.05
N ALA A 230 0.57 -5.16 8.92
CA ALA A 230 0.67 -3.72 8.80
C ALA A 230 -0.63 -3.12 8.24
N TYR A 231 -1.00 -1.95 8.76
CA TYR A 231 -2.17 -1.19 8.38
C TYR A 231 -1.80 0.27 8.15
N THR A 232 -2.64 0.98 7.40
CA THR A 232 -2.52 2.44 7.23
C THR A 232 -3.43 3.15 8.22
N VAL A 233 -2.95 4.22 8.86
CA VAL A 233 -3.84 5.15 9.57
C VAL A 233 -4.24 6.25 8.59
N THR A 234 -5.51 6.33 8.22
CA THR A 234 -6.03 7.20 7.15
C THR A 234 -6.82 8.41 7.67
N GLY A 235 -6.96 8.55 8.99
CA GLY A 235 -7.57 9.72 9.61
C GLY A 235 -7.62 9.63 11.12
N ALA A 236 -7.62 10.77 11.80
CA ALA A 236 -7.77 10.86 13.24
C ALA A 236 -8.60 12.10 13.61
N VAL A 237 -9.78 11.89 14.18
CA VAL A 237 -10.74 12.97 14.42
C VAL A 237 -11.29 12.95 15.84
N LYS A 238 -11.67 14.14 16.32
CA LYS A 238 -12.40 14.35 17.57
C LYS A 238 -13.82 14.78 17.23
N ILE A 239 -14.82 13.99 17.64
CA ILE A 239 -16.24 14.27 17.38
C ILE A 239 -17.03 14.43 18.67
N PRO A 240 -18.10 15.25 18.70
CA PRO A 240 -19.10 15.21 19.76
C PRO A 240 -19.75 13.84 19.80
N TYR A 241 -19.85 13.26 21.00
CA TYR A 241 -20.50 11.98 21.20
C TYR A 241 -21.11 11.92 22.60
N LYS A 242 -22.43 11.71 22.67
CA LYS A 242 -23.21 11.83 23.92
C LYS A 242 -22.97 13.19 24.58
N ASN A 243 -22.55 13.23 25.84
CA ASN A 243 -22.32 14.44 26.62
C ASN A 243 -20.85 14.90 26.63
N GLY A 244 -20.05 14.44 25.67
CA GLY A 244 -18.61 14.74 25.63
C GLY A 244 -18.02 14.62 24.25
N TRP A 245 -16.72 14.36 24.21
CA TRP A 245 -15.96 14.19 22.98
C TRP A 245 -15.42 12.77 22.88
N LYS A 246 -15.34 12.25 21.66
CA LYS A 246 -14.70 10.97 21.37
C LYS A 246 -13.64 11.13 20.29
N HIS A 247 -12.48 10.55 20.52
CA HIS A 247 -11.44 10.40 19.52
C HIS A 247 -11.60 9.05 18.83
N ILE A 248 -11.72 9.11 17.51
CA ILE A 248 -11.81 7.93 16.65
C ILE A 248 -10.73 8.02 15.56
N ILE A 249 -10.20 6.85 15.23
CA ILE A 249 -9.09 6.67 14.29
C ILE A 249 -9.61 5.81 13.15
N ARG A 250 -9.32 6.22 11.91
CA ARG A 250 -9.64 5.46 10.71
C ARG A 250 -8.41 4.69 10.27
N ILE A 251 -8.60 3.41 10.02
CA ILE A 251 -7.54 2.46 9.71
C ILE A 251 -7.93 1.72 8.44
N TRP A 252 -6.97 1.47 7.56
CA TRP A 252 -7.18 0.72 6.33
C TRP A 252 -6.27 -0.50 6.27
N ASN A 253 -6.86 -1.65 5.95
CA ASN A 253 -6.20 -2.93 5.74
C ASN A 253 -5.76 -3.06 4.27
N PRO A 254 -4.46 -3.26 3.96
CA PRO A 254 -3.99 -3.41 2.58
C PRO A 254 -4.49 -4.67 1.85
N TRP A 255 -5.15 -5.60 2.55
CA TRP A 255 -5.91 -6.67 1.89
C TRP A 255 -7.11 -6.13 1.09
N GLY A 256 -7.55 -4.91 1.38
CA GLY A 256 -8.74 -4.28 0.79
C GLY A 256 -10.05 -4.90 1.26
N HIS A 257 -10.01 -5.75 2.27
CA HIS A 257 -11.15 -6.38 2.93
C HIS A 257 -10.73 -6.76 4.36
N GLY A 258 -11.69 -7.26 5.15
CA GLY A 258 -11.40 -7.76 6.49
C GLY A 258 -11.21 -6.59 7.46
N GLU A 259 -12.30 -6.26 8.13
CA GLU A 259 -12.45 -5.04 8.92
C GLU A 259 -12.74 -5.34 10.39
N TRP A 260 -12.46 -4.35 11.23
CA TRP A 260 -12.82 -4.36 12.64
C TRP A 260 -14.33 -4.59 12.86
N LYS A 261 -14.67 -5.51 13.76
CA LYS A 261 -16.05 -5.90 14.09
C LYS A 261 -16.52 -5.41 15.47
N GLY A 262 -15.75 -4.52 16.10
CA GLY A 262 -16.07 -4.00 17.42
C GLY A 262 -16.70 -2.60 17.38
N PRO A 263 -16.69 -1.86 18.50
CA PRO A 263 -17.17 -0.49 18.54
C PRO A 263 -16.60 0.39 17.43
N TRP A 264 -17.48 1.13 16.74
CA TRP A 264 -17.17 2.02 15.60
C TRP A 264 -16.87 1.34 14.26
N SER A 265 -17.03 0.01 14.16
CA SER A 265 -17.17 -0.67 12.86
C SER A 265 -18.26 -0.05 11.98
N ASP A 266 -18.25 -0.37 10.69
CA ASP A 266 -19.19 0.17 9.70
C ASP A 266 -20.67 -0.05 10.05
N ASP A 267 -20.99 -1.17 10.68
CA ASP A 267 -22.32 -1.59 11.12
C ASP A 267 -22.59 -1.30 12.61
N SER A 268 -21.68 -0.58 13.29
CA SER A 268 -21.71 -0.40 14.73
C SER A 268 -22.84 0.53 15.19
N PRO A 269 -23.62 0.18 16.23
CA PRO A 269 -24.71 1.03 16.75
C PRO A 269 -24.23 2.34 17.39
N GLN A 270 -22.91 2.50 17.58
CA GLN A 270 -22.26 3.73 18.03
C GLN A 270 -22.61 4.89 17.07
N TRP A 271 -22.70 4.61 15.77
CA TRP A 271 -23.01 5.60 14.75
C TRP A 271 -24.43 6.18 14.87
N ASP A 272 -25.38 5.44 15.44
CA ASP A 272 -26.76 5.92 15.65
C ASP A 272 -26.86 7.12 16.61
N ARG A 273 -25.81 7.31 17.43
CA ARG A 273 -25.73 8.37 18.44
C ARG A 273 -24.81 9.52 18.01
N VAL A 274 -24.26 9.47 16.80
CA VAL A 274 -23.43 10.54 16.23
C VAL A 274 -24.33 11.53 15.50
N GLU A 275 -24.07 12.83 15.65
CA GLU A 275 -24.83 13.85 14.92
C GLU A 275 -24.78 13.58 13.40
N PRO A 276 -25.90 13.75 12.66
CA PRO A 276 -25.98 13.41 11.23
C PRO A 276 -24.83 13.97 10.40
N LYS A 277 -24.43 15.22 10.64
CA LYS A 277 -23.34 15.89 9.90
C LYS A 277 -22.00 15.16 10.01
N TYR A 278 -21.66 14.60 11.17
CA TYR A 278 -20.41 13.84 11.35
C TYR A 278 -20.57 12.42 10.83
N ARG A 279 -21.73 11.80 11.05
CA ARG A 279 -22.01 10.45 10.55
C ARG A 279 -21.92 10.41 9.02
N GLU A 280 -22.57 11.32 8.31
CA GLU A 280 -22.54 11.40 6.85
C GLU A 280 -21.14 11.72 6.30
N ALA A 281 -20.33 12.48 7.04
CA ALA A 281 -18.97 12.81 6.64
C ALA A 281 -17.98 11.66 6.84
N LEU A 282 -18.15 10.86 7.89
CA LEU A 282 -17.15 9.90 8.37
C LEU A 282 -17.51 8.44 8.06
N LEU A 283 -18.78 8.07 8.18
CA LEU A 283 -19.23 6.70 7.98
C LEU A 283 -19.37 6.41 6.49
N ARG A 284 -18.67 5.37 6.06
CA ARG A 284 -18.92 4.64 4.81
C ARG A 284 -19.19 3.21 5.27
N ASN A 285 -20.26 2.60 4.78
CA ASN A 285 -20.60 1.22 5.12
C ASN A 285 -20.31 0.36 3.90
N LYS A 286 -19.10 -0.19 3.83
CA LYS A 286 -18.60 -0.94 2.68
C LYS A 286 -17.38 -1.75 3.10
N ASP A 287 -17.37 -3.04 2.79
CA ASP A 287 -16.18 -3.89 2.95
C ASP A 287 -15.09 -3.50 1.93
N ASP A 288 -14.29 -2.52 2.28
CA ASP A 288 -13.14 -2.04 1.52
C ASP A 288 -11.82 -2.02 2.32
N GLY A 289 -11.86 -2.62 3.51
CA GLY A 289 -10.75 -2.74 4.43
C GLY A 289 -10.56 -1.50 5.31
N GLU A 290 -11.33 -0.42 5.10
CA GLU A 290 -11.23 0.81 5.89
C GLU A 290 -12.34 0.88 6.95
N PHE A 291 -11.94 1.00 8.21
CA PHE A 291 -12.87 1.05 9.33
C PHE A 291 -12.47 2.10 10.35
N TRP A 292 -13.42 2.48 11.21
CA TRP A 292 -13.15 3.32 12.38
C TRP A 292 -13.05 2.48 13.66
N MET A 293 -12.23 2.96 14.59
CA MET A 293 -12.20 2.46 15.96
C MET A 293 -11.91 3.60 16.94
N SER A 294 -12.13 3.38 18.23
CA SER A 294 -11.74 4.38 19.23
C SER A 294 -10.23 4.35 19.50
N CYS A 295 -9.67 5.46 20.01
CA CYS A 295 -8.26 5.50 20.38
C CYS A 295 -7.88 4.45 21.44
N GLU A 296 -8.81 4.10 22.34
CA GLU A 296 -8.58 3.06 23.34
C GLU A 296 -8.51 1.68 22.70
N ASN A 297 -9.45 1.33 21.81
CA ASN A 297 -9.37 0.05 21.10
C ASN A 297 -8.14 0.01 20.15
N PHE A 298 -7.73 1.14 19.58
CA PHE A 298 -6.50 1.21 18.82
C PHE A 298 -5.27 0.81 19.66
N GLN A 299 -5.14 1.35 20.87
CA GLN A 299 -4.06 0.99 21.80
C GLN A 299 -4.14 -0.48 22.24
N GLU A 300 -5.35 -1.02 22.42
CA GLU A 300 -5.54 -2.42 22.81
C GLU A 300 -5.20 -3.42 21.69
N GLN A 301 -5.51 -3.08 20.43
CA GLN A 301 -5.38 -3.99 19.29
C GLN A 301 -4.03 -3.88 18.57
N PHE A 302 -3.43 -2.69 18.56
CA PHE A 302 -2.19 -2.41 17.82
C PHE A 302 -0.99 -2.28 18.76
N SER A 303 0.20 -2.52 18.23
CA SER A 303 1.45 -2.53 19.01
C SER A 303 2.33 -1.32 18.74
N TRP A 304 2.35 -0.84 17.51
CA TRP A 304 3.16 0.30 17.09
C TRP A 304 2.37 1.24 16.19
N LEU A 305 2.62 2.53 16.38
CA LEU A 305 2.24 3.62 15.47
C LEU A 305 3.51 4.17 14.83
N TYR A 306 3.48 4.40 13.52
CA TYR A 306 4.56 4.98 12.74
C TYR A 306 4.05 6.24 12.08
N ILE A 307 4.81 7.33 12.18
CA ILE A 307 4.47 8.63 11.58
C ILE A 307 5.69 9.10 10.81
N CYS A 308 5.52 9.35 9.51
CA CYS A 308 6.55 9.89 8.65
C CYS A 308 6.14 11.26 8.12
N ASN A 309 7.06 12.22 8.20
CA ASN A 309 6.88 13.57 7.71
C ASN A 309 8.01 13.97 6.77
N ASN A 310 7.69 14.72 5.72
CA ASN A 310 8.63 15.18 4.70
C ASN A 310 9.40 16.45 5.11
N SER A 311 9.08 17.02 6.27
CA SER A 311 9.83 18.12 6.88
C SER A 311 10.42 17.65 8.22
N PRO A 312 11.75 17.82 8.43
CA PRO A 312 12.41 17.48 9.70
C PRO A 312 11.81 18.19 10.92
#